data_AF-A0A0B2VCW1-F1
#
_entry.id   AF-A0A0B2VCW1-F1
#
_cell.length_a   1.000
_cell.length_b   1.000
_cell.length_c   1.000
_cell.angle_alpha   90.00
_cell.angle_beta   90.00
_cell.angle_gamma   90.00
#
_symmetry.space_group_name_H-M   'P 1'
#
loop_
_entity.id
_entity.type
_entity.pdbx_description
1 polymer ?
#
loop_
_entity_poly.entity_id
_entity_poly.type
_entity_poly.pdbx_seq_one_letter_code
_entity_poly.pdbx_strand_id
1 'polypeptide(L)'
;MPSPSGPGRALPVENFLKRRLLTIFELMMPSADSSVGSSDSKMEEQFSHHHGARRRHFEVGDAIYAKDYRGPKSTWMFSITVRKMAARLTPCVAENSFGRGK
;
A
#
# COMPACT_ATOMS: atom_id res chain seq x y z
N MET A 1 3.84 -1.89 17.67
CA MET A 1 3.86 -3.32 17.28
C MET A 1 2.68 -4.00 17.97
N PRO A 2 1.77 -4.67 17.26
CA PRO A 2 0.70 -5.43 17.91
C PRO A 2 1.31 -6.69 18.54
N SER A 3 0.88 -7.03 19.75
CA SER A 3 1.44 -8.11 20.57
C SER A 3 1.07 -9.48 20.00
N PRO A 4 2.01 -10.44 19.92
CA PRO A 4 1.71 -11.79 19.48
C PRO A 4 1.18 -12.63 20.66
N SER A 5 0.16 -13.44 20.39
CA SER A 5 -0.37 -14.58 21.16
C SER A 5 -1.51 -14.33 22.16
N GLY A 6 -2.65 -14.93 21.82
CA GLY A 6 -3.84 -15.17 22.63
C GLY A 6 -4.99 -15.61 21.70
N PRO A 7 -5.68 -16.74 21.93
CA PRO A 7 -6.75 -17.20 21.05
C PRO A 7 -7.97 -16.30 21.28
N GLY A 8 -8.07 -15.29 20.43
CA GLY A 8 -9.05 -14.23 20.59
C GLY A 8 -8.39 -12.95 20.14
N ARG A 9 -8.99 -12.32 19.14
CA ARG A 9 -8.56 -11.08 18.48
C ARG A 9 -8.70 -9.88 19.43
N ALA A 10 -8.16 -10.01 20.64
CA ALA A 10 -8.30 -9.09 21.75
C ALA A 10 -7.24 -8.00 21.65
N LEU A 11 -7.66 -6.77 21.90
CA LEU A 11 -6.79 -5.61 21.90
C LEU A 11 -5.78 -5.73 23.06
N PRO A 12 -4.60 -5.09 22.97
CA PRO A 12 -3.59 -5.14 24.05
C PRO A 12 -4.15 -4.75 25.43
N VAL A 13 -5.08 -3.79 25.47
CA VAL A 13 -5.75 -3.35 26.70
C VAL A 13 -6.71 -4.40 27.27
N GLU A 14 -7.34 -5.22 26.41
CA GLU A 14 -8.26 -6.27 26.82
C GLU A 14 -7.51 -7.45 27.44
N ASN A 15 -6.34 -7.79 26.87
CA ASN A 15 -5.42 -8.77 27.46
C ASN A 15 -4.92 -8.31 28.83
N PHE A 16 -4.62 -7.01 28.99
CA PHE A 16 -4.19 -6.45 30.27
C PHE A 16 -5.29 -6.51 31.34
N LEU A 17 -6.53 -6.17 30.98
CA LEU A 17 -7.66 -6.10 31.92
C LEU A 17 -8.39 -7.43 32.12
N LYS A 18 -8.02 -8.48 31.36
CA LYS A 18 -8.69 -9.79 31.32
C LYS A 18 -10.20 -9.71 31.09
N ARG A 19 -10.66 -8.63 30.44
CA ARG A 19 -12.06 -8.41 30.05
C ARG A 19 -12.12 -7.69 28.72
N ARG A 20 -13.18 -7.97 27.96
CA ARG A 20 -13.45 -7.30 26.68
C ARG A 20 -13.93 -5.87 26.93
N LEU A 21 -13.44 -4.91 26.16
CA LEU A 21 -13.86 -3.52 26.24
C LEU A 21 -14.68 -3.17 25.01
N LEU A 22 -15.95 -2.83 25.22
CA LEU A 22 -16.77 -2.18 24.19
C LEU A 22 -16.32 -0.72 24.09
N THR A 23 -15.32 -0.48 23.25
CA THR A 23 -14.85 0.88 22.97
C THR A 23 -15.84 1.62 22.08
N ILE A 24 -15.87 2.96 22.17
CA ILE A 24 -16.69 3.79 21.26
C ILE A 24 -16.37 3.45 19.79
N PHE A 25 -15.11 3.12 19.50
CA PHE A 25 -14.69 2.70 18.16
C PHE A 25 -15.36 1.39 17.73
N GLU A 26 -15.49 0.39 18.60
CA GLU A 26 -16.23 -0.85 18.26
C GLU A 26 -17.72 -0.58 17.97
N LEU A 27 -18.32 0.42 18.63
CA LEU A 27 -19.70 0.85 18.35
C LEU A 27 -19.82 1.65 17.05
N MET A 28 -18.73 2.31 16.62
CA MET A 28 -18.67 3.05 15.36
C MET A 28 -18.36 2.16 14.16
N MET A 29 -17.90 0.93 14.37
CA MET A 29 -17.64 -0.02 13.29
C MET A 29 -18.97 -0.61 12.78
N PRO A 30 -19.20 -0.67 11.46
CA PRO A 30 -20.35 -1.35 10.90
C PRO A 30 -20.38 -2.81 11.38
N SER A 31 -21.55 -3.29 11.81
CA SER A 31 -21.73 -4.69 12.18
C SER A 31 -21.44 -5.58 10.97
N ALA A 32 -20.93 -6.79 11.18
CA ALA A 32 -20.67 -7.72 10.09
C ALA A 32 -21.93 -8.04 9.24
N ASP A 33 -23.11 -7.80 9.82
CA ASP A 33 -24.42 -7.96 9.18
C ASP A 33 -24.84 -6.73 8.34
N SER A 34 -24.21 -5.57 8.56
CA SER A 34 -24.31 -4.47 7.63
C SER A 34 -23.38 -4.76 6.46
N SER A 35 -23.94 -5.37 5.41
CA SER A 35 -23.29 -5.39 4.11
C SER A 35 -23.20 -3.93 3.63
N VAL A 36 -22.20 -3.20 4.09
CA VAL A 36 -21.66 -2.08 3.32
C VAL A 36 -21.31 -2.71 1.99
N GLY A 37 -22.15 -2.42 0.99
CA GLY A 37 -22.14 -3.07 -0.30
C GLY A 37 -20.73 -3.11 -0.86
N SER A 38 -20.43 -4.19 -1.59
CA SER A 38 -19.18 -4.41 -2.30
C SER A 38 -18.62 -3.08 -2.79
N SER A 39 -17.37 -2.79 -2.41
CA SER A 39 -16.48 -1.76 -2.99
C SER A 39 -17.02 -1.15 -4.29
N ASP A 40 -17.05 0.18 -4.35
CA ASP A 40 -17.47 1.10 -5.45
C ASP A 40 -16.79 0.85 -6.82
N SER A 41 -16.70 -0.41 -7.22
CA SER A 41 -16.11 -0.94 -8.44
C SER A 41 -16.76 -0.32 -9.68
N LYS A 42 -18.07 -0.07 -9.62
CA LYS A 42 -18.80 0.61 -10.69
C LYS A 42 -18.37 2.07 -10.86
N MET A 43 -18.07 2.78 -9.77
CA MET A 43 -17.56 4.15 -9.82
C MET A 43 -16.12 4.16 -10.37
N GLU A 44 -15.28 3.23 -9.91
CA GLU A 44 -13.90 3.07 -10.39
C GLU A 44 -13.85 2.70 -11.88
N GLU A 45 -14.74 1.82 -12.33
CA GLU A 45 -14.85 1.41 -13.73
C GLU A 45 -15.29 2.57 -14.62
N GLN A 46 -16.31 3.33 -14.21
CA GLN A 46 -16.75 4.52 -14.94
C GLN A 46 -15.63 5.55 -15.06
N PHE A 47 -14.94 5.84 -13.94
CA PHE A 47 -13.81 6.75 -13.95
C PHE A 47 -12.71 6.27 -14.90
N SER A 48 -12.35 4.99 -14.81
CA SER A 48 -11.29 4.39 -15.63
C SER A 48 -11.64 4.37 -17.11
N HIS A 49 -12.89 4.08 -17.46
CA HIS A 49 -13.38 4.08 -18.84
C HIS A 49 -13.38 5.49 -19.44
N HIS A 50 -13.88 6.50 -18.71
CA HIS A 50 -13.95 7.88 -19.21
C HIS A 50 -12.59 8.55 -19.34
N HIS A 51 -11.66 8.25 -18.43
CA HIS A 51 -10.35 8.93 -18.37
C HIS A 51 -9.21 8.06 -18.92
N GLY A 52 -9.52 6.87 -19.45
CA GLY A 52 -8.51 5.91 -19.92
C GLY A 52 -7.53 5.49 -18.82
N ALA A 53 -7.98 5.49 -17.56
CA ALA A 53 -7.11 5.09 -16.46
C ALA A 53 -6.77 3.60 -16.62
N ARG A 54 -5.47 3.30 -16.72
CA ARG A 54 -4.96 1.94 -16.84
C ARG A 54 -4.10 1.63 -15.64
N ARG A 55 -4.16 0.38 -15.16
CA ARG A 55 -3.22 -0.10 -14.15
C ARG A 55 -1.81 0.10 -14.67
N ARG A 56 -0.99 0.80 -13.89
CA ARG A 56 0.41 1.02 -14.21
C ARG A 56 1.15 -0.31 -14.09
N HIS A 57 1.75 -0.74 -15.19
CA HIS A 57 2.49 -1.99 -15.28
C HIS A 57 3.91 -1.67 -15.73
N PHE A 58 4.88 -2.27 -15.06
CA PHE A 58 6.30 -2.15 -15.38
C PHE A 58 6.90 -3.53 -15.45
N GLU A 59 7.77 -3.75 -16.42
CA GLU A 59 8.59 -4.94 -16.55
C GLU A 59 10.06 -4.66 -16.28
N VAL A 60 10.80 -5.72 -15.95
CA VAL A 60 12.26 -5.64 -15.81
C VAL A 60 12.83 -5.22 -17.17
N GLY A 61 13.67 -4.19 -17.16
CA GLY A 61 14.20 -3.54 -18.36
C GLY A 61 13.46 -2.28 -18.79
N ASP A 62 12.27 -1.98 -18.24
CA ASP A 62 11.56 -0.74 -18.58
C ASP A 62 12.31 0.48 -18.08
N ALA A 63 12.46 1.47 -18.97
CA ALA A 63 12.93 2.80 -18.66
C ALA A 63 11.84 3.59 -17.92
N ILE A 64 12.17 4.08 -16.73
CA ILE A 64 11.25 4.80 -15.85
C ILE A 64 11.91 6.07 -15.29
N TYR A 65 11.08 6.98 -14.77
CA TYR A 65 11.56 8.06 -13.91
C TYR A 65 11.24 7.70 -12.45
N ALA A 66 12.27 7.56 -11.64
CA ALA A 66 12.18 7.35 -10.20
C ALA A 66 12.42 8.66 -9.47
N LYS A 67 11.67 8.90 -8.39
CA LYS A 67 11.88 10.08 -7.55
C LYS A 67 12.96 9.77 -6.52
N ASP A 68 14.10 10.43 -6.63
CA ASP A 68 15.21 10.30 -5.69
C ASP A 68 15.02 11.26 -4.50
N TYR A 69 15.11 10.70 -3.29
CA TYR A 69 14.95 11.39 -2.01
C TYR A 69 16.26 11.42 -1.20
N ARG A 70 17.38 10.96 -1.76
CA ARG A 70 18.68 10.93 -1.05
C ARG A 70 19.23 12.33 -0.74
N GLY A 71 18.83 13.33 -1.52
CA GLY A 71 19.22 14.73 -1.33
C GLY A 71 18.22 15.54 -0.49
N PRO A 72 18.58 16.79 -0.12
CA PRO A 72 17.69 17.68 0.63
C PRO A 72 16.43 18.10 -0.16
N LYS A 73 16.43 17.94 -1.49
CA LYS A 73 15.27 18.12 -2.36
C LYS A 73 15.05 16.87 -3.18
N SER A 74 13.79 16.45 -3.30
CA SER A 74 13.44 15.31 -4.13
C SER A 74 13.57 15.67 -5.61
N THR A 75 14.23 14.82 -6.40
CA THR A 75 14.46 15.07 -7.84
C THR A 75 13.96 13.88 -8.64
N TRP A 76 13.45 14.11 -9.86
CA TRP A 76 13.13 13.02 -10.77
C TRP A 76 14.38 12.57 -11.50
N MET A 77 14.65 11.26 -11.50
CA MET A 77 15.83 10.66 -12.12
C MET A 77 15.42 9.56 -13.08
N PHE A 78 16.07 9.51 -14.23
CA PHE A 78 15.91 8.42 -15.19
C PHE A 78 16.57 7.15 -14.65
N SER A 79 15.91 6.00 -14.78
CA SER A 79 16.42 4.72 -14.33
C SER A 79 15.76 3.56 -15.06
N ILE A 80 16.29 2.35 -14.87
CA ILE A 80 15.79 1.11 -15.48
C ILE A 80 15.32 0.18 -14.36
N THR A 81 14.17 -0.45 -14.56
CA THR A 81 13.62 -1.44 -13.62
C THR A 81 14.52 -2.68 -13.59
N VAL A 82 15.18 -2.96 -12.47
CA VAL A 82 16.08 -4.13 -12.35
C VAL A 82 15.43 -5.35 -11.69
N ARG A 83 14.40 -5.14 -10.86
CA ARG A 83 13.63 -6.24 -10.24
C ARG A 83 12.27 -5.77 -9.75
N LYS A 84 11.31 -6.70 -9.73
CA LYS A 84 9.97 -6.53 -9.14
C LYS A 84 9.93 -7.24 -7.80
N MET A 85 9.59 -6.52 -6.73
CA MET A 85 9.32 -7.15 -5.44
C MET A 85 7.85 -7.57 -5.38
N ALA A 86 7.60 -8.86 -5.17
CA ALA A 86 6.29 -9.49 -5.37
C ALA A 86 5.18 -9.04 -4.39
N ALA A 87 5.47 -8.23 -3.36
CA ALA A 87 4.54 -8.08 -2.23
C ALA A 87 3.69 -6.81 -2.19
N ARG A 88 3.93 -5.76 -2.98
CA ARG A 88 3.07 -4.57 -3.02
C ARG A 88 3.12 -3.95 -4.41
N LEU A 89 2.04 -3.25 -4.78
CA LEU A 89 1.87 -2.53 -6.05
C LEU A 89 3.05 -1.55 -6.26
N THR A 90 4.11 -2.10 -6.86
CA THR A 90 5.38 -1.53 -7.32
C THR A 90 6.25 -0.73 -6.33
N PRO A 91 7.10 -1.43 -5.56
CA PRO A 91 8.48 -1.01 -5.37
C PRO A 91 9.36 -1.75 -6.39
N CYS A 92 9.64 -1.10 -7.52
CA CYS A 92 10.75 -1.48 -8.38
C CYS A 92 12.05 -0.98 -7.73
N VAL A 93 13.08 -1.80 -7.74
CA VAL A 93 14.44 -1.26 -7.53
C VAL A 93 14.92 -0.80 -8.90
N ALA A 94 15.44 0.41 -8.93
CA ALA A 94 15.89 1.08 -10.13
C ALA A 94 17.37 1.42 -9.92
N GLU A 95 18.23 0.98 -10.83
CA GLU A 95 19.66 1.25 -10.75
C GLU A 95 20.01 2.49 -11.58
N ASN A 96 20.87 3.33 -11.02
CA ASN A 96 21.34 4.52 -11.72
C ASN A 96 22.41 4.12 -12.74
N SER A 97 22.12 4.33 -14.02
CA SER A 97 23.08 4.12 -15.11
C SER A 97 24.07 5.28 -15.28
N PHE A 98 23.94 6.38 -14.53
CA PHE A 98 24.74 7.60 -14.69
C PHE A 98 25.88 7.79 -13.68
N GLY A 99 26.25 6.74 -12.93
CA GLY A 99 27.22 6.84 -11.82
C GLY A 99 28.29 5.74 -11.80
N ARG A 100 29.00 5.53 -12.91
CA ARG A 100 30.33 4.88 -12.90
C ARG A 100 31.28 5.67 -13.81
N GLY A 101 31.72 6.83 -13.33
CA GLY A 101 32.83 7.60 -13.87
C GLY A 101 33.83 7.84 -12.75
N LYS A 102 35.10 7.51 -13.02
CA LYS A 102 36.25 7.55 -12.11
C LYS A 102 36.43 8.86 -11.36
#